data_AF-A0A8T0ZQP5-F1
#
_entry.id   AF-A0A8T0ZQP5-F1
#
_cell.length_a   1.000
_cell.length_b   1.000
_cell.length_c   1.000
_cell.angle_alpha   90.00
_cell.angle_beta   90.00
_cell.angle_gamma   90.00
#
_symmetry.space_group_name_H-M   'P 1'
#
loop_
_entity.id
_entity.type
_entity.pdbx_description
1 polymer ?
#
loop_
_entity_poly.entity_id
_entity_poly.type
_entity_poly.pdbx_seq_one_letter_code
_entity_poly.pdbx_strand_id
1 'polypeptide(L)'
;MSTLLAMGMSPDDIFTFPVPPLEGSKINSWTTDPFTLTMLSVNKDSQNKTEALDFIKFLTGDPDAAVAFANAAYTVPALNLGDRAKDLDPNLKSISDAFAAEPGPFSQASPAINTYRGKHKEWEVYAQSMQSMIEKKMTAEQVAKKFDDTMESLKASGN
;
A
#
# COMPACT_ATOMS: atom_id res chain seq x y z
N MET A 1 16.92 -9.04 0.15
CA MET A 1 17.05 -9.24 -1.31
C MET A 1 15.65 -9.29 -1.89
N SER A 2 15.28 -8.36 -2.78
CA SER A 2 13.93 -8.33 -3.35
C SER A 2 13.69 -9.52 -4.29
N THR A 3 12.42 -9.91 -4.49
CA THR A 3 12.06 -11.04 -5.36
C THR A 3 12.57 -10.87 -6.78
N LEU A 4 12.56 -9.64 -7.32
CA LEU A 4 13.03 -9.34 -8.67
C LEU A 4 14.53 -9.60 -8.82
N LEU A 5 15.33 -9.22 -7.81
CA LEU A 5 16.76 -9.51 -7.79
C LEU A 5 17.02 -11.02 -7.63
N ALA A 6 16.22 -11.70 -6.80
CA ALA A 6 16.29 -13.16 -6.67
C ALA A 6 15.91 -13.90 -7.97
N MET A 7 15.11 -13.27 -8.84
CA MET A 7 14.76 -13.74 -10.18
C MET A 7 15.81 -13.39 -11.25
N GLY A 8 16.92 -12.75 -10.88
CA GLY A 8 18.03 -12.43 -11.78
C GLY A 8 17.90 -11.10 -12.54
N MET A 9 16.98 -10.23 -12.15
CA MET A 9 16.90 -8.87 -12.70
C MET A 9 18.11 -8.04 -12.23
N SER A 10 18.68 -7.24 -13.14
CA SER A 10 19.71 -6.26 -12.76
C SER A 10 19.08 -5.17 -11.89
N PRO A 11 19.72 -4.72 -10.80
CA PRO A 11 19.26 -3.54 -10.06
C PRO A 11 19.07 -2.30 -10.96
N ASP A 12 19.94 -2.13 -11.95
CA ASP A 12 19.90 -0.99 -12.88
C ASP A 12 18.68 -1.01 -13.83
N ASP A 13 18.02 -2.17 -13.96
CA ASP A 13 16.81 -2.33 -14.76
C ASP A 13 15.53 -2.12 -13.92
N ILE A 14 15.66 -1.86 -12.62
CA ILE A 14 14.53 -1.62 -11.71
C ILE A 14 14.36 -0.11 -11.54
N PHE A 15 13.19 0.38 -11.95
CA PHE A 15 12.75 1.74 -11.74
C PHE A 15 11.39 1.73 -11.05
N THR A 16 11.19 2.64 -10.11
CA THR A 16 9.92 2.86 -9.43
C THR A 16 9.39 4.25 -9.76
N PHE A 17 8.06 4.36 -9.86
CA PHE A 17 7.36 5.61 -10.12
C PHE A 17 5.94 5.51 -9.53
N PRO A 18 5.32 6.64 -9.14
CA PRO A 18 3.94 6.65 -8.71
C PRO A 18 3.01 6.20 -9.84
N VAL A 19 1.89 5.55 -9.49
CA VAL A 19 0.87 5.20 -10.47
C VAL A 19 0.37 6.49 -11.15
N PRO A 20 0.39 6.56 -12.50
CA PRO A 20 -0.03 7.76 -13.20
C PRO A 20 -1.54 8.00 -13.03
N PRO A 21 -1.99 9.27 -13.02
CA PRO A 21 -3.42 9.58 -13.03
C PRO A 21 -4.08 9.06 -14.32
N LEU A 22 -5.35 8.70 -14.24
CA LEU A 22 -6.14 8.37 -15.43
C LEU A 22 -6.36 9.64 -16.27
N GLU A 23 -6.36 9.49 -17.59
CA GLU A 23 -6.66 10.59 -18.50
C GLU A 23 -8.05 11.18 -18.19
N GLY A 24 -8.14 12.51 -18.11
CA GLY A 24 -9.38 13.22 -17.76
C GLY A 24 -9.80 13.15 -16.30
N SER A 25 -9.00 12.52 -15.42
CA SER A 25 -9.24 12.48 -13.98
C SER A 25 -9.19 13.89 -13.36
N LYS A 26 -10.02 14.13 -12.33
CA LYS A 26 -9.88 15.32 -11.46
C LYS A 26 -8.70 15.20 -10.48
N ILE A 27 -8.23 13.97 -10.26
CA ILE A 27 -7.04 13.65 -9.46
C ILE A 27 -5.87 13.59 -10.44
N ASN A 28 -4.98 14.58 -10.34
CA ASN A 28 -3.85 14.76 -11.27
C ASN A 28 -2.55 14.10 -10.77
N SER A 29 -2.56 13.54 -9.57
CA SER A 29 -1.49 12.72 -9.02
C SER A 29 -2.08 11.74 -8.00
N TRP A 30 -1.61 10.50 -8.05
CA TRP A 30 -1.92 9.53 -6.99
C TRP A 30 -0.90 9.65 -5.88
N THR A 31 -1.38 9.84 -4.67
CA THR A 31 -0.59 9.65 -3.46
C THR A 31 -1.14 8.44 -2.71
N THR A 32 -0.26 7.73 -2.02
CA THR A 32 -0.65 6.59 -1.18
C THR A 32 -0.35 6.94 0.27
N ASP A 33 -1.29 6.71 1.17
CA ASP A 33 -0.97 6.80 2.59
C ASP A 33 -0.06 5.63 2.98
N PRO A 34 1.07 5.90 3.66
CA PRO A 34 1.92 4.83 4.13
C PRO A 34 1.15 3.99 5.16
N PHE A 35 1.16 2.67 4.99
CA PHE A 35 0.65 1.73 5.97
C PHE A 35 1.75 0.75 6.38
N THR A 36 1.87 0.48 7.67
CA THR A 36 2.94 -0.37 8.20
C THR A 36 2.61 -1.84 8.00
N LEU A 37 3.42 -2.54 7.21
CA LEU A 37 3.32 -4.00 7.00
C LEU A 37 4.26 -4.81 7.91
N THR A 38 5.35 -4.20 8.37
CA THR A 38 6.37 -4.85 9.19
C THR A 38 6.56 -4.07 10.48
N MET A 39 6.53 -4.78 11.60
CA MET A 39 6.66 -4.21 12.94
C MET A 39 7.70 -5.00 13.73
N LEU A 40 8.43 -4.31 14.60
CA LEU A 40 9.33 -4.92 15.56
C LEU A 40 8.63 -4.97 16.93
N SER A 41 8.79 -6.08 17.64
CA SER A 41 8.30 -6.23 19.01
C SER A 41 9.32 -6.97 19.86
N VAL A 42 9.29 -6.74 21.18
CA VAL A 42 10.15 -7.42 22.14
C VAL A 42 9.35 -8.51 22.84
N ASN A 43 9.89 -9.73 22.84
CA ASN A 43 9.28 -10.86 23.53
C ASN A 43 9.22 -10.60 25.06
N LYS A 44 8.07 -10.90 25.67
CA LYS A 44 7.84 -10.74 27.12
C LYS A 44 8.82 -11.51 28.01
N ASP A 45 9.46 -12.57 27.49
CA ASP A 45 10.40 -13.43 28.25
C ASP A 45 11.86 -13.17 27.88
N SER A 46 12.15 -12.16 27.04
CA SER A 46 13.52 -11.80 26.69
C SER A 46 14.34 -11.49 27.95
N GLN A 47 15.58 -11.98 27.97
CA GLN A 47 16.55 -11.68 29.04
C GLN A 47 17.31 -10.37 28.77
N ASN A 48 17.21 -9.81 27.55
CA ASN A 48 17.89 -8.57 27.12
C ASN A 48 16.85 -7.54 26.67
N LYS A 49 15.81 -7.30 27.47
CA LYS A 49 14.68 -6.43 27.09
C LYS A 49 15.10 -5.00 26.87
N THR A 50 15.97 -4.48 27.72
CA THR A 50 16.42 -3.08 27.66
C THR A 50 17.17 -2.84 26.35
N GLU A 51 18.13 -3.69 26.03
CA GLU A 51 18.94 -3.62 24.83
C GLU A 51 18.09 -3.80 23.57
N ALA A 52 17.13 -4.73 23.59
CA ALA A 52 16.20 -4.92 22.47
C ALA A 52 15.31 -3.69 22.25
N LEU A 53 14.82 -3.06 23.31
CA LEU A 53 14.04 -1.82 23.22
C LEU A 53 14.90 -0.66 22.70
N ASP A 54 16.13 -0.54 23.15
CA ASP A 54 17.04 0.52 22.71
C ASP A 54 17.44 0.34 21.24
N PHE A 55 17.62 -0.90 20.77
CA PHE A 55 17.81 -1.19 19.36
C PHE A 55 16.59 -0.78 18.50
N ILE A 56 15.37 -1.09 18.96
CA ILE A 56 14.15 -0.66 18.25
C ILE A 56 14.09 0.86 18.19
N LYS A 57 14.29 1.56 19.32
CA LYS A 57 14.27 3.02 19.36
C LYS A 57 15.32 3.63 18.44
N PHE A 58 16.52 3.06 18.40
CA PHE A 58 17.58 3.49 17.50
C PHE A 58 17.14 3.36 16.04
N LEU A 59 16.70 2.17 15.62
CA LEU A 59 16.24 1.95 14.24
C LEU A 59 15.04 2.82 13.83
N THR A 60 14.12 3.12 14.76
CA THR A 60 12.89 3.86 14.46
C THR A 60 12.96 5.35 14.76
N GLY A 61 14.04 5.83 15.38
CA GLY A 61 14.19 7.21 15.83
C GLY A 61 15.41 7.93 15.26
N ASP A 62 16.42 7.20 14.81
CA ASP A 62 17.62 7.74 14.20
C ASP A 62 17.52 7.67 12.66
N PRO A 63 17.52 8.82 11.95
CA PRO A 63 17.43 8.84 10.49
C PRO A 63 18.54 8.07 9.76
N ASP A 64 19.76 8.05 10.30
CA ASP A 64 20.91 7.42 9.67
C ASP A 64 20.80 5.91 9.78
N ALA A 65 20.39 5.43 10.96
CA ALA A 65 20.08 4.03 11.20
C ALA A 65 18.93 3.56 10.29
N ALA A 66 17.87 4.36 10.17
CA ALA A 66 16.73 4.07 9.33
C ALA A 66 17.10 3.99 7.83
N VAL A 67 17.92 4.92 7.33
CA VAL A 67 18.44 4.88 5.93
C VAL A 67 19.31 3.66 5.70
N ALA A 68 20.26 3.39 6.60
CA ALA A 68 21.15 2.25 6.47
C ALA A 68 20.37 0.92 6.43
N PHE A 69 19.40 0.76 7.33
CA PHE A 69 18.54 -0.40 7.36
C PHE A 69 17.65 -0.49 6.12
N ALA A 70 17.03 0.61 5.69
CA ALA A 70 16.18 0.67 4.50
C ALA A 70 16.92 0.19 3.25
N ASN A 71 18.12 0.72 3.01
CA ASN A 71 18.93 0.36 1.84
C ASN A 71 19.42 -1.09 1.90
N ALA A 72 19.85 -1.56 3.09
CA ALA A 72 20.34 -2.93 3.25
C ALA A 72 19.22 -3.99 3.12
N ALA A 73 18.05 -3.72 3.71
CA ALA A 73 16.90 -4.61 3.67
C ALA A 73 16.04 -4.44 2.41
N TYR A 74 16.25 -3.36 1.66
CA TYR A 74 15.42 -2.91 0.54
C TYR A 74 13.94 -2.72 0.95
N THR A 75 13.75 -1.91 1.99
CA THR A 75 12.43 -1.59 2.58
C THR A 75 12.28 -0.10 2.80
N VAL A 76 11.06 0.42 2.69
CA VAL A 76 10.79 1.83 2.95
C VAL A 76 10.70 2.07 4.47
N PRO A 77 11.43 3.03 5.05
CA PRO A 77 11.39 3.28 6.47
C PRO A 77 10.09 3.99 6.88
N ALA A 78 9.61 3.68 8.10
CA ALA A 78 8.42 4.33 8.66
C ALA A 78 8.71 5.71 9.28
N LEU A 79 9.99 6.01 9.52
CA LEU A 79 10.44 7.28 10.07
C LEU A 79 10.40 8.37 9.00
N ASN A 80 9.88 9.56 9.32
CA ASN A 80 10.06 10.73 8.48
C ASN A 80 11.54 11.15 8.52
N LEU A 81 12.25 10.91 7.42
CA LEU A 81 13.69 11.11 7.32
C LEU A 81 14.12 12.57 7.10
N GLY A 82 13.18 13.47 6.76
CA GLY A 82 13.51 14.83 6.35
C GLY A 82 14.60 14.84 5.27
N ASP A 83 15.66 15.64 5.47
CA ASP A 83 16.78 15.77 4.54
C ASP A 83 17.54 14.46 4.29
N ARG A 84 17.49 13.49 5.21
CA ARG A 84 18.16 12.19 5.03
C ARG A 84 17.48 11.31 3.99
N ALA A 85 16.25 11.63 3.57
CA ALA A 85 15.58 10.91 2.49
C ALA A 85 16.37 10.90 1.17
N LYS A 86 17.27 11.88 0.96
CA LYS A 86 18.16 11.94 -0.23
C LYS A 86 19.19 10.81 -0.29
N ASP A 87 19.47 10.16 0.84
CA ASP A 87 20.47 9.09 0.95
C ASP A 87 19.85 7.69 0.78
N LEU A 88 18.54 7.60 0.57
CA LEU A 88 17.88 6.35 0.21
C LEU A 88 18.32 5.89 -1.18
N ASP A 89 18.31 4.58 -1.39
CA ASP A 89 18.35 3.98 -2.72
C ASP A 89 17.32 4.68 -3.64
N PRO A 90 17.65 5.00 -4.90
CA PRO A 90 16.79 5.79 -5.79
C PRO A 90 15.36 5.23 -5.91
N ASN A 91 15.21 3.91 -5.92
CA ASN A 91 13.90 3.27 -6.01
C ASN A 91 13.10 3.41 -4.72
N LEU A 92 13.76 3.26 -3.56
CA LEU A 92 13.13 3.48 -2.25
C LEU A 92 12.75 4.95 -2.07
N LYS A 93 13.61 5.87 -2.53
CA LYS A 93 13.31 7.30 -2.52
C LYS A 93 12.08 7.61 -3.35
N SER A 94 11.98 7.11 -4.58
CA SER A 94 10.80 7.37 -5.42
C SER A 94 9.52 6.77 -4.84
N ILE A 95 9.58 5.65 -4.11
CA ILE A 95 8.41 5.13 -3.38
C ILE A 95 8.05 6.07 -2.23
N SER A 96 9.04 6.49 -1.43
CA SER A 96 8.83 7.40 -0.31
C SER A 96 8.28 8.76 -0.76
N ASP A 97 8.73 9.29 -1.90
CA ASP A 97 8.25 10.55 -2.47
C ASP A 97 6.79 10.46 -2.97
N ALA A 98 6.29 9.25 -3.26
CA ALA A 98 4.91 9.01 -3.67
C ALA A 98 3.94 8.93 -2.49
N PHE A 99 4.45 8.88 -1.26
CA PHE A 99 3.60 8.89 -0.07
C PHE A 99 2.95 10.25 0.14
N ALA A 100 1.69 10.21 0.53
CA ALA A 100 0.94 11.41 0.82
C ALA A 100 1.49 12.05 2.11
N ALA A 101 1.77 13.35 2.08
CA ALA A 101 2.02 14.11 3.30
C ALA A 101 0.72 14.32 4.11
N GLU A 102 -0.41 14.36 3.40
CA GLU A 102 -1.76 14.49 3.94
C GLU A 102 -2.69 13.48 3.27
N PRO A 103 -3.70 12.91 3.96
CA PRO A 103 -4.56 11.87 3.40
C PRO A 103 -5.26 12.29 2.10
N GLY A 104 -4.91 11.63 1.00
CA GLY A 104 -5.50 11.86 -0.32
C GLY A 104 -6.89 11.23 -0.48
N PRO A 105 -7.60 11.50 -1.59
CA PRO A 105 -8.94 10.93 -1.84
C PRO A 105 -8.99 9.40 -1.77
N PHE A 106 -7.93 8.73 -2.24
CA PHE A 106 -7.81 7.27 -2.12
C PHE A 106 -7.79 6.82 -0.68
N SER A 107 -6.98 7.46 0.15
CA SER A 107 -6.81 7.11 1.55
C SER A 107 -8.03 7.41 2.40
N GLN A 108 -8.77 8.46 2.06
CA GLN A 108 -10.08 8.74 2.65
C GLN A 108 -11.12 7.67 2.25
N ALA A 109 -11.06 7.18 1.00
CA ALA A 109 -11.97 6.15 0.51
C ALA A 109 -11.59 4.73 0.96
N SER A 110 -10.32 4.42 1.16
CA SER A 110 -9.82 3.06 1.40
C SER A 110 -10.42 2.35 2.63
N PRO A 111 -10.52 3.00 3.82
CA PRO A 111 -11.23 2.42 4.97
C PRO A 111 -12.70 2.11 4.67
N ALA A 112 -13.36 2.97 3.90
CA ALA A 112 -14.72 2.78 3.47
C ALA A 112 -14.81 1.61 2.48
N ILE A 113 -13.96 1.55 1.45
CA ILE A 113 -13.92 0.46 0.46
C ILE A 113 -13.70 -0.90 1.12
N ASN A 114 -12.76 -1.00 2.07
CA ASN A 114 -12.49 -2.25 2.78
C ASN A 114 -13.65 -2.66 3.69
N THR A 115 -14.29 -1.70 4.35
CA THR A 115 -15.49 -1.93 5.17
C THR A 115 -16.67 -2.35 4.30
N TYR A 116 -16.87 -1.69 3.16
CA TYR A 116 -17.92 -1.99 2.21
C TYR A 116 -17.71 -3.40 1.65
N ARG A 117 -16.55 -3.71 1.07
CA ARG A 117 -16.28 -5.04 0.52
C ARG A 117 -16.41 -6.16 1.56
N GLY A 118 -16.00 -5.92 2.81
CA GLY A 118 -16.04 -6.93 3.87
C GLY A 118 -17.43 -7.17 4.49
N LYS A 119 -18.32 -6.18 4.45
CA LYS A 119 -19.65 -6.25 5.09
C LYS A 119 -20.82 -6.26 4.09
N HIS A 120 -20.57 -5.92 2.84
CA HIS A 120 -21.60 -5.68 1.84
C HIS A 120 -21.37 -6.56 0.61
N LYS A 121 -22.28 -7.51 0.39
CA LYS A 121 -22.12 -8.58 -0.60
C LYS A 121 -22.10 -8.05 -2.04
N GLU A 122 -22.82 -6.97 -2.31
CA GLU A 122 -22.82 -6.29 -3.61
C GLU A 122 -21.43 -5.80 -4.02
N TRP A 123 -20.65 -5.27 -3.06
CA TRP A 123 -19.28 -4.80 -3.31
C TRP A 123 -18.29 -5.96 -3.54
N GLU A 124 -18.51 -7.10 -2.89
CA GLU A 124 -17.75 -8.33 -3.17
C GLU A 124 -18.04 -8.83 -4.60
N VAL A 125 -19.31 -8.89 -5.00
CA VAL A 125 -19.74 -9.31 -6.33
C VAL A 125 -19.20 -8.35 -7.41
N TYR A 126 -19.21 -7.05 -7.15
CA TYR A 126 -18.64 -6.06 -8.07
C TYR A 126 -17.13 -6.28 -8.26
N ALA A 127 -16.38 -6.54 -7.19
CA ALA A 127 -14.95 -6.80 -7.29
C ALA A 127 -14.62 -8.04 -8.15
N GLN A 128 -15.42 -9.11 -8.04
CA GLN A 128 -15.30 -10.30 -8.91
C GLN A 128 -15.70 -10.00 -10.36
N SER A 129 -16.74 -9.19 -10.55
CA SER A 129 -17.22 -8.80 -11.87
C SER A 129 -16.20 -7.90 -12.60
N MET A 130 -15.48 -7.04 -11.88
CA MET A 130 -14.35 -6.27 -12.41
C MET A 130 -13.22 -7.16 -12.94
N GLN A 131 -12.92 -8.29 -12.29
CA GLN A 131 -11.97 -9.27 -12.81
C GLN A 131 -12.49 -9.88 -14.13
N SER A 132 -13.78 -10.21 -14.20
CA SER A 132 -14.40 -10.71 -15.44
C SER A 132 -14.35 -9.68 -16.57
N MET A 133 -14.43 -8.39 -16.26
CA MET A 133 -14.23 -7.31 -17.24
C MET A 133 -12.79 -7.24 -17.75
N ILE A 134 -11.79 -7.37 -16.85
CA ILE A 134 -10.37 -7.43 -17.24
C ILE A 134 -10.13 -8.63 -18.16
N GLU A 135 -10.77 -9.76 -17.88
CA GLU A 135 -10.74 -10.98 -18.69
C GLU A 135 -11.61 -10.90 -19.97
N LYS A 136 -12.25 -9.75 -20.22
CA LYS A 136 -13.15 -9.49 -21.37
C LYS A 136 -14.38 -10.40 -21.44
N LYS A 137 -14.77 -11.02 -20.32
CA LYS A 137 -15.99 -11.83 -20.19
C LYS A 137 -17.23 -10.99 -19.93
N MET A 138 -17.05 -9.75 -19.47
CA MET A 138 -18.12 -8.78 -19.21
C MET A 138 -17.74 -7.39 -19.72
N THR A 139 -18.74 -6.58 -20.08
CA THR A 139 -18.57 -5.13 -20.31
C THR A 139 -18.72 -4.34 -19.01
N ALA A 140 -18.30 -3.07 -19.01
CA ALA A 140 -18.47 -2.19 -17.86
C ALA A 140 -19.95 -2.04 -17.46
N GLU A 141 -20.86 -1.93 -18.44
CA GLU A 141 -22.30 -1.84 -18.21
C GLU A 141 -22.85 -3.11 -17.56
N GLN A 142 -22.36 -4.28 -17.98
CA GLN A 142 -22.76 -5.56 -17.38
C GLN A 142 -22.28 -5.68 -15.93
N VAL A 143 -21.07 -5.19 -15.64
CA VAL A 143 -20.54 -5.16 -14.26
C VAL A 143 -21.37 -4.23 -13.37
N ALA A 144 -21.67 -3.02 -13.84
CA ALA A 144 -22.50 -2.06 -13.12
C ALA A 144 -23.91 -2.61 -12.87
N LYS A 145 -24.56 -3.17 -13.91
CA LYS A 145 -25.87 -3.79 -13.76
C LYS A 145 -25.86 -4.94 -12.76
N LYS A 146 -24.80 -5.77 -12.73
CA LYS A 146 -24.69 -6.89 -11.79
C LYS A 146 -24.64 -6.41 -10.33
N PHE A 147 -23.98 -5.27 -10.08
CA PHE A 147 -24.00 -4.63 -8.76
C PHE A 147 -25.41 -4.18 -8.37
N ASP A 148 -26.10 -3.47 -9.27
CA ASP A 148 -27.46 -2.97 -9.02
C ASP A 148 -28.44 -4.12 -8.75
N ASP A 149 -28.42 -5.16 -9.58
CA ASP A 149 -29.27 -6.35 -9.41
C ASP A 149 -28.99 -7.06 -8.07
N THR A 150 -27.73 -7.09 -7.63
CA THR A 150 -27.34 -7.69 -6.34
C THR A 150 -27.86 -6.84 -5.18
N MET A 151 -27.72 -5.51 -5.27
CA MET A 151 -28.24 -4.59 -4.26
C MET A 151 -29.76 -4.69 -4.14
N GLU A 152 -30.50 -4.78 -5.25
CA GLU A 152 -31.96 -4.98 -5.24
C GLU A 152 -32.35 -6.31 -4.59
N SER A 153 -31.65 -7.39 -4.94
CA SER A 153 -31.89 -8.71 -4.33
C SER A 153 -31.65 -8.72 -2.82
N LEU A 154 -30.63 -8.02 -2.33
CA LEU A 154 -30.33 -7.95 -0.89
C LEU A 154 -31.43 -7.19 -0.13
N LYS A 155 -31.85 -6.03 -0.65
CA LYS A 155 -32.97 -5.25 -0.10
C LYS A 155 -34.26 -6.07 -0.02
N ALA A 156 -34.57 -6.83 -1.07
CA ALA A 156 -35.74 -7.70 -1.11
C ALA A 156 -35.65 -8.86 -0.09
N SER A 157 -34.45 -9.27 0.29
CA SER A 157 -34.20 -10.34 1.27
C SER A 157 -34.21 -9.87 2.74
N GLY A 158 -34.39 -8.57 3.00
CA GLY A 158 -34.41 -8.00 4.34
C GLY A 158 -33.03 -7.85 5.00
N ASN A 159 -31.95 -7.89 4.19
CA ASN A 159 -30.59 -7.57 4.61
C ASN A 159 -30.18 -6.16 4.16
#